data_AF-A0AA41TZ88-F1
#
_entry.id   AF-A0AA41TZ88-F1
#
_cell.length_a   1.000
_cell.length_b   1.000
_cell.length_c   1.000
_cell.angle_alpha   90.00
_cell.angle_beta   90.00
_cell.angle_gamma   90.00
#
_symmetry.space_group_name_H-M   'P 1'
#
loop_
_entity.id
_entity.type
_entity.pdbx_description
1 polymer ?
#
loop_
_entity_poly.entity_id
_entity_poly.type
_entity_poly.pdbx_seq_one_letter_code
_entity_poly.pdbx_strand_id
1 'polypeptide(L)'
;MRSGSEGIELAGAVADAELDRLRLFLRGVSDRFEEERRGSFDLGVVPERLGVLDSDRDGLRPFAVVVSGPAFGDEDVFEAQHADMDLRPFIGFAPTHDVGVIAKDWSRHAIETSQTACRENTGYLRPRRP
;
A
#
# COMPACT_ATOMS: atom_id res chain seq x y z
N MET A 1 -6.31 -3.66 17.15
CA MET A 1 -6.33 -2.20 16.84
C MET A 1 -6.87 -2.12 15.41
N ARG A 2 -7.74 -1.17 15.02
CA ARG A 2 -8.25 -1.19 13.63
C ARG A 2 -7.07 -0.99 12.67
N SER A 3 -6.94 -1.84 11.66
CA SER A 3 -6.01 -1.59 10.54
C SER A 3 -6.33 -0.21 9.98
N GLY A 4 -5.33 0.67 9.97
CA GLY A 4 -5.42 2.00 9.37
C GLY A 4 -4.77 1.97 8.00
N SER A 5 -5.45 2.50 7.00
CA SER A 5 -4.94 2.66 5.64
C SER A 5 -5.07 4.13 5.24
N GLU A 6 -3.97 4.73 4.80
CA GLU A 6 -3.94 6.11 4.28
C GLU A 6 -3.49 6.06 2.82
N GLY A 7 -4.21 6.75 1.94
CA GLY A 7 -3.97 6.76 0.49
C GLY A 7 -3.69 8.18 -0.01
N ILE A 8 -2.79 8.29 -0.99
CA ILE A 8 -2.45 9.55 -1.66
C ILE A 8 -2.67 9.39 -3.17
N GLU A 9 -3.54 10.23 -3.72
CA GLU A 9 -3.86 10.29 -5.14
C GLU A 9 -2.77 10.97 -5.97
N LEU A 10 -2.47 10.44 -7.16
CA LEU A 10 -1.44 10.94 -8.05
C LEU A 10 -2.01 11.47 -9.38
N ALA A 11 -1.57 12.66 -9.76
CA ALA A 11 -2.03 13.37 -10.96
C ALA A 11 -1.46 12.84 -12.28
N GLY A 12 -0.47 11.96 -12.23
CA GLY A 12 0.21 11.44 -13.42
C GLY A 12 0.70 10.02 -13.23
N ALA A 13 1.05 9.39 -14.36
CA ALA A 13 1.58 8.04 -14.37
C ALA A 13 2.88 7.93 -13.57
N VAL A 14 3.02 6.84 -12.81
CA VAL A 14 4.24 6.58 -12.04
C VAL A 14 5.32 6.04 -12.97
N ALA A 15 6.38 6.81 -13.15
CA ALA A 15 7.52 6.40 -13.95
C ALA A 15 8.40 5.37 -13.21
N ASP A 16 9.12 4.53 -13.95
CA ASP A 16 10.05 3.55 -13.37
C ASP A 16 11.08 4.19 -12.44
N ALA A 17 11.60 5.35 -12.82
CA ALA A 17 12.56 6.09 -11.99
C ALA A 17 11.96 6.57 -10.65
N GLU A 18 10.66 6.84 -10.59
CA GLU A 18 9.97 7.23 -9.35
C GLU A 18 9.73 6.02 -8.46
N LEU A 19 9.36 4.89 -9.07
CA LEU A 19 9.25 3.62 -8.37
C LEU A 19 10.61 3.17 -7.79
N ASP A 20 11.71 3.35 -8.53
CA ASP A 20 13.06 3.06 -8.06
C ASP A 20 13.47 3.96 -6.89
N ARG A 21 13.11 5.24 -6.94
CA ARG A 21 13.32 6.15 -5.80
C ARG A 21 12.52 5.72 -4.58
N LEU A 22 11.26 5.30 -4.77
CA LEU A 22 10.43 4.78 -3.68
C LEU A 22 11.07 3.51 -3.09
N ARG A 23 11.50 2.56 -3.92
CA ARG A 23 12.21 1.34 -3.47
C ARG A 23 13.43 1.67 -2.61
N LEU A 24 14.28 2.58 -3.09
CA LEU A 24 15.48 3.00 -2.36
C LEU A 24 15.13 3.65 -1.02
N PHE A 25 14.12 4.52 -1.00
CA PHE A 25 13.64 5.13 0.22
C PHE A 25 13.10 4.10 1.22
N LEU A 26 12.19 3.23 0.78
CA LEU A 26 11.56 2.21 1.62
C LEU A 26 12.59 1.26 2.23
N ARG A 27 13.56 0.79 1.44
CA ARG A 27 14.70 -0.02 1.93
C ARG A 27 15.51 0.70 3.01
N GLY A 28 15.66 2.02 2.92
CA GLY A 28 16.40 2.81 3.90
C GLY A 28 15.67 2.99 5.22
N VAL A 29 14.33 3.01 5.21
CA VAL A 29 13.50 3.23 6.40
C VAL A 29 13.03 1.95 7.09
N SER A 30 13.10 0.80 6.40
CA SER A 30 12.66 -0.50 6.91
C SER A 30 13.81 -1.40 7.34
N ASP A 31 13.57 -2.25 8.33
CA ASP A 31 14.46 -3.32 8.77
C ASP A 31 14.17 -4.65 8.06
N ARG A 32 12.92 -4.84 7.60
CA ARG A 32 12.54 -5.87 6.62
C ARG A 32 11.92 -5.21 5.40
N PHE A 33 12.35 -5.62 4.21
CA PHE A 33 11.83 -5.12 2.93
C PHE A 33 11.64 -6.28 1.97
N GLU A 34 10.41 -6.47 1.49
CA GLU A 34 10.07 -7.42 0.44
C GLU A 34 9.18 -6.72 -0.59
N GLU A 35 9.51 -6.86 -1.87
CA GLU A 35 8.63 -6.43 -2.96
C GLU A 35 8.01 -7.70 -3.56
N GLU A 36 6.75 -7.99 -3.21
CA GLU A 36 6.07 -9.21 -3.66
C GLU A 36 5.72 -9.14 -5.15
N ARG A 37 5.42 -7.93 -5.63
CA ARG A 37 5.09 -7.60 -7.02
C ARG A 37 5.40 -6.12 -7.27
N ARG A 38 5.49 -5.71 -8.53
CA ARG A 38 5.81 -4.32 -8.91
C ARG A 38 4.88 -3.34 -8.19
N GLY A 39 5.45 -2.50 -7.33
CA GLY A 39 4.71 -1.49 -6.56
C GLY A 39 4.04 -2.00 -5.27
N SER A 40 4.22 -3.25 -4.87
CA SER A 40 3.67 -3.81 -3.62
C SER A 40 4.79 -4.22 -2.68
N PHE A 41 4.94 -3.47 -1.59
CA PHE A 41 6.03 -3.60 -0.65
C PHE A 41 5.53 -4.03 0.72
N ASP A 42 6.07 -5.13 1.26
CA ASP A 42 5.90 -5.55 2.64
C ASP A 42 7.11 -5.10 3.47
N LEU A 43 6.84 -4.34 4.53
CA LEU A 43 7.85 -3.66 5.33
C LEU A 43 7.75 -4.12 6.78
N GLY A 44 8.89 -4.24 7.44
CA GLY A 44 8.99 -4.31 8.89
C GLY A 44 9.86 -3.16 9.40
N VAL A 45 9.38 -2.40 10.38
CA VAL A 45 10.10 -1.25 10.95
C VAL A 45 10.24 -1.44 12.45
N VAL A 46 11.43 -1.28 13.01
CA VAL A 46 11.59 -1.32 14.48
C VAL A 46 10.83 -0.15 15.14
N PRO A 47 10.17 -0.37 16.29
CA PRO A 47 9.31 0.64 16.92
C PRO A 47 10.01 1.97 17.23
N GLU A 48 11.30 1.92 17.57
CA GLU A 48 12.10 3.08 17.94
C GLU A 48 12.24 4.07 16.78
N ARG A 49 12.30 3.57 15.54
CA ARG A 49 12.35 4.41 14.33
C ARG A 49 11.03 5.12 14.05
N LEU A 50 9.93 4.61 14.60
CA LEU A 50 8.61 5.23 14.53
C LEU A 50 8.36 6.18 15.72
N GLY A 51 9.33 6.36 16.62
CA GLY A 51 9.16 7.12 17.86
C GLY A 51 8.27 6.42 18.89
N VAL A 52 8.04 5.11 18.73
CA VAL A 52 7.25 4.30 19.67
C VAL A 52 8.21 3.73 20.71
N LEU A 53 8.32 4.41 21.85
CA LEU A 53 9.26 4.06 22.92
C LEU A 53 8.69 3.07 23.94
N ASP A 54 7.36 2.96 24.03
CA ASP A 54 6.67 2.06 24.93
C ASP A 54 5.82 1.09 24.10
N SER A 55 6.31 -0.14 24.03
CA SER A 55 5.83 -1.16 23.13
C SER A 55 5.74 -2.45 23.90
N ASP A 56 4.52 -2.84 24.28
CA ASP A 56 4.23 -4.12 24.94
C ASP A 56 4.52 -5.35 24.04
N ARG A 57 5.01 -5.13 22.80
CA ARG A 57 5.28 -6.16 21.80
C ARG A 57 6.67 -6.01 21.20
N ASP A 58 7.52 -6.99 21.48
CA ASP A 58 8.83 -7.14 20.84
C ASP A 58 8.69 -7.41 19.33
N GLY A 59 9.53 -6.77 18.51
CA GLY A 59 9.71 -7.07 17.08
C GLY A 59 9.41 -5.92 16.10
N LEU A 60 9.44 -6.24 14.79
CA LEU A 60 9.17 -5.30 13.71
C LEU A 60 7.69 -4.98 13.53
N ARG A 61 7.35 -3.68 13.43
CA ARG A 61 6.03 -3.18 13.07
C ARG A 61 5.77 -3.42 11.58
N PRO A 62 4.75 -4.23 11.22
CA PRO A 62 4.51 -4.59 9.84
C PRO A 62 3.67 -3.54 9.11
N PHE A 63 4.08 -3.16 7.90
CA PHE A 63 3.36 -2.26 7.01
C PHE A 63 3.30 -2.82 5.59
N ALA A 64 2.27 -2.46 4.83
CA ALA A 64 2.30 -2.56 3.37
C ALA A 64 2.31 -1.16 2.75
N VAL A 65 3.09 -0.98 1.69
CA VAL A 65 3.00 0.17 0.79
C VAL A 65 2.62 -0.35 -0.59
N VAL A 66 1.52 0.16 -1.15
CA VAL A 66 0.97 -0.32 -2.42
C VAL A 66 0.80 0.85 -3.36
N VAL A 67 1.43 0.76 -4.53
CA VAL A 67 1.15 1.63 -5.69
C VAL A 67 0.08 0.94 -6.52
N SER A 68 -0.99 1.66 -6.81
CA SER A 68 -2.12 1.16 -7.59
C SER A 68 -2.32 2.04 -8.83
N GLY A 69 -2.87 1.46 -9.89
CA GLY A 69 -3.09 2.12 -11.18
C GLY A 69 -2.52 1.32 -12.35
N PRO A 70 -2.63 1.83 -13.59
CA PRO A 70 -2.16 1.12 -14.78
C PRO A 70 -0.70 0.63 -14.66
N ALA A 71 -0.45 -0.61 -15.04
CA ALA A 71 0.84 -1.31 -14.93
C ALA A 71 1.35 -1.62 -13.50
N PHE A 72 0.51 -1.46 -12.47
CA PHE A 72 0.79 -1.78 -11.07
C PHE A 72 -0.29 -2.68 -10.45
N GLY A 73 0.08 -3.50 -9.48
CA GLY A 73 -0.85 -4.41 -8.80
C GLY A 73 -1.42 -5.50 -9.71
N ASP A 74 -2.65 -5.95 -9.45
CA ASP A 74 -3.37 -6.89 -10.32
C ASP A 74 -4.33 -6.13 -11.24
N GLU A 75 -3.79 -5.31 -12.15
CA GLU A 75 -4.58 -4.58 -13.16
C GLU A 75 -5.53 -5.52 -13.95
N ASP A 76 -5.13 -6.77 -14.14
CA ASP A 76 -5.93 -7.80 -14.80
C ASP A 76 -7.13 -8.30 -13.96
N VAL A 77 -7.13 -8.04 -12.65
CA VAL A 77 -8.09 -8.60 -11.68
C VAL A 77 -9.02 -7.51 -11.11
N PHE A 78 -8.57 -6.26 -11.07
CA PHE A 78 -9.16 -5.22 -10.23
C PHE A 78 -9.26 -3.84 -10.90
N GLU A 79 -10.39 -3.15 -10.74
CA GLU A 79 -10.59 -1.75 -11.17
C GLU A 79 -10.30 -0.76 -10.03
N ALA A 80 -9.71 0.38 -10.36
CA ALA A 80 -9.41 1.46 -9.41
C ALA A 80 -10.67 1.86 -8.59
N GLN A 81 -10.49 2.08 -7.27
CA GLN A 81 -11.60 2.32 -6.33
C GLN A 81 -12.52 3.47 -6.73
N HIS A 82 -11.98 4.43 -7.48
CA HIS A 82 -12.65 5.67 -7.88
C HIS A 82 -12.87 5.77 -9.39
N ALA A 83 -12.81 4.65 -10.12
CA ALA A 83 -13.05 4.64 -11.55
C ALA A 83 -14.43 5.21 -11.93
N ASP A 84 -15.43 5.11 -11.06
CA ASP A 84 -16.79 5.63 -11.24
C ASP A 84 -17.04 7.02 -10.64
N MET A 85 -16.04 7.64 -9.98
CA MET A 85 -16.18 8.94 -9.33
C MET A 85 -15.26 9.99 -9.97
N ASP A 86 -15.84 11.11 -10.38
CA ASP A 86 -15.04 12.26 -10.81
C ASP A 86 -14.48 12.99 -9.58
N LEU A 87 -13.21 12.72 -9.26
CA LEU A 87 -12.51 13.34 -8.14
C LEU A 87 -12.00 14.76 -8.42
N ARG A 88 -12.00 15.20 -9.68
CA ARG A 88 -11.49 16.53 -10.08
C ARG A 88 -12.06 17.69 -9.26
N PRO A 89 -13.36 17.74 -8.91
CA PRO A 89 -13.91 18.83 -8.11
C PRO A 89 -13.35 18.92 -6.68
N PHE A 90 -12.81 17.82 -6.14
CA PHE A 90 -12.33 17.74 -4.77
C PHE A 90 -10.82 17.89 -4.67
N ILE A 91 -10.07 17.31 -5.62
CA ILE A 91 -8.60 17.28 -5.58
C ILE A 91 -7.92 18.12 -6.68
N GLY A 92 -8.69 18.67 -7.62
CA GLY A 92 -8.20 19.55 -8.69
C GLY A 92 -7.59 18.85 -9.90
N PHE A 93 -7.53 17.52 -9.92
CA PHE A 93 -7.02 16.71 -11.03
C PHE A 93 -7.75 15.37 -11.14
N ALA A 94 -7.64 14.71 -12.30
CA ALA A 94 -8.12 13.34 -12.47
C ALA A 94 -7.01 12.39 -12.02
N PRO A 95 -7.21 11.60 -10.96
CA PRO A 95 -6.18 10.69 -10.48
C PRO A 95 -5.96 9.57 -11.51
N THR A 96 -4.71 9.16 -11.63
CA THR A 96 -4.32 8.04 -12.50
C THR A 96 -3.79 6.85 -11.71
N HIS A 97 -3.21 7.12 -10.55
CA HIS A 97 -2.61 6.16 -9.64
C HIS A 97 -2.84 6.63 -8.21
N ASP A 98 -2.67 5.72 -7.26
CA ASP A 98 -2.62 6.03 -5.84
C ASP A 98 -1.45 5.30 -5.16
N VAL A 99 -1.04 5.82 -4.00
CA VAL A 99 -0.13 5.13 -3.09
C VAL A 99 -0.81 4.98 -1.74
N GLY A 100 -1.04 3.74 -1.34
CA GLY A 100 -1.60 3.38 -0.04
C GLY A 100 -0.53 2.89 0.94
N VAL A 101 -0.63 3.32 2.20
CA VAL A 101 0.15 2.80 3.33
C VAL A 101 -0.79 2.14 4.32
N ILE A 102 -0.54 0.88 4.66
CA ILE A 102 -1.41 0.05 5.50
C ILE A 102 -0.61 -0.45 6.70
N ALA A 103 -1.06 -0.11 7.90
CA ALA A 103 -0.51 -0.71 9.13
C ALA A 103 -1.13 -2.09 9.36
N LYS A 104 -0.32 -3.15 9.39
CA LYS A 104 -0.81 -4.52 9.60
C LYS A 104 -0.96 -4.80 11.10
N ASP A 105 -2.07 -5.42 11.51
CA ASP A 105 -2.22 -5.84 12.91
C ASP A 105 -1.35 -7.08 13.19
N TRP A 106 -0.90 -7.22 14.43
CA TRP A 106 0.15 -8.16 14.85
C TRP A 106 -0.31 -9.60 15.10
N SER A 107 -1.56 -9.95 14.80
CA SER A 107 -2.02 -11.33 15.02
C SER A 107 -1.41 -12.24 13.95
N ARG A 108 -0.97 -13.43 14.33
CA ARG A 108 -0.41 -14.45 13.40
C ARG A 108 -1.36 -14.76 12.24
N HIS A 109 -2.67 -14.59 12.47
CA HIS A 109 -3.70 -14.61 11.44
C HIS A 109 -3.63 -13.39 10.51
N ALA A 110 -3.36 -12.18 10.99
CA ALA A 110 -3.31 -10.96 10.18
C ALA A 110 -2.12 -10.89 9.22
N ILE A 111 -1.03 -11.65 9.38
CA ILE A 111 0.03 -11.71 8.36
C ILE A 111 -0.44 -12.53 7.15
N GLU A 112 -1.01 -13.72 7.39
CA GLU A 112 -1.63 -14.54 6.34
C GLU A 112 -2.88 -13.86 5.78
N THR A 113 -3.70 -13.20 6.60
CA THR A 113 -4.85 -12.40 6.16
C THR A 113 -4.43 -11.09 5.53
N SER A 114 -3.22 -10.54 5.72
CA SER A 114 -2.75 -9.36 4.97
C SER A 114 -2.17 -9.75 3.62
N GLN A 115 -1.53 -10.92 3.50
CA GLN A 115 -1.16 -11.47 2.19
C GLN A 115 -2.40 -11.94 1.42
N THR A 116 -3.35 -12.55 2.13
CA THR A 116 -4.67 -12.90 1.59
C THR A 116 -5.50 -11.64 1.35
N ALA A 117 -5.43 -10.58 2.15
CA ALA A 117 -6.08 -9.29 1.89
C ALA A 117 -5.29 -8.41 0.93
N CYS A 118 -4.05 -8.73 0.54
CA CYS A 118 -3.41 -8.16 -0.65
C CYS A 118 -3.85 -8.92 -1.91
N ARG A 119 -4.24 -10.21 -1.77
CA ARG A 119 -4.96 -11.03 -2.77
C ARG A 119 -6.48 -10.76 -2.82
N GLU A 120 -7.06 -10.30 -1.72
CA GLU A 120 -8.49 -10.14 -1.43
C GLU A 120 -8.76 -8.69 -0.97
N ASN A 121 -7.94 -7.68 -1.32
CA ASN A 121 -8.22 -6.25 -1.04
C ASN A 121 -9.35 -5.72 -1.92
N THR A 122 -10.42 -6.49 -1.98
CA THR A 122 -11.73 -6.27 -2.57
C THR A 122 -12.53 -5.18 -1.86
N GLY A 123 -11.99 -4.57 -0.80
CA GLY A 123 -12.53 -3.33 -0.23
C GLY A 123 -12.17 -2.07 -1.03
N TYR A 124 -11.07 -2.14 -1.80
CA TYR A 124 -10.50 -0.98 -2.49
C TYR A 124 -10.45 -1.11 -4.00
N LEU A 125 -10.86 -2.23 -4.56
CA LEU A 125 -10.93 -2.41 -5.99
C LEU A 125 -12.20 -3.16 -6.35
N ARG A 126 -12.95 -2.65 -7.34
CA ARG A 126 -14.13 -3.37 -7.81
C ARG A 126 -13.68 -4.51 -8.73
N PRO A 127 -14.23 -5.72 -8.61
CA PRO A 127 -14.02 -6.75 -9.60
C PRO A 127 -14.50 -6.24 -10.97
N ARG A 128 -13.69 -6.43 -12.03
CA ARG A 128 -14.17 -6.19 -13.39
C ARG A 128 -15.39 -7.08 -13.64
N ARG A 129 -16.50 -6.47 -14.07
CA ARG A 129 -17.64 -7.25 -14.58
C ARG A 129 -17.27 -7.83 -15.96
N PRO A 130 -17.71 -9.07 -16.27
CA PRO A 130 -17.53 -9.66 -17.59
C PRO A 130 -18.22 -8.86 -18.70
#